data_AF-A0A2E6JN37-F1
#
_entry.id   AF-A0A2E6JN37-F1
#
_cell.length_a   1.000
_cell.length_b   1.000
_cell.length_c   1.000
_cell.angle_alpha   90.00
_cell.angle_beta   90.00
_cell.angle_gamma   90.00
#
_symmetry.space_group_name_H-M   'P 1'
#
loop_
_entity.id
_entity.type
_entity.pdbx_description
1 polymer ?
#
loop_
_entity_poly.entity_id
_entity_poly.type
_entity_poly.pdbx_seq_one_letter_code
_entity_poly.pdbx_strand_id
1 'polypeptide(L)'
;MARKKKSFMTPKASRRKSRKKRSSAAARRKKEYTYRGFNLEELRVMPMWPSEEDPSAPSIITLLPARARRSIARGLAPETEKALEKIRATEGDLRTHRRDLPILPEFVGRTIGIHDGQSFVNVEIKPEMIGHYLGEFAPTRRSVTHSGPGVGATRSSTHVALK
;
A
#
# COMPACT_ATOMS: atom_id res chain seq x y z
N MET A 1 -3.81 -11.95 55.81
CA MET A 1 -3.06 -11.25 54.74
C MET A 1 -2.19 -12.25 53.98
N ALA A 2 -2.59 -12.69 52.79
CA ALA A 2 -1.81 -13.66 52.00
C ALA A 2 -0.65 -12.96 51.27
N ARG A 3 0.60 -13.31 51.60
CA ARG A 3 1.81 -12.82 50.92
C ARG A 3 1.82 -13.32 49.47
N LYS A 4 1.67 -12.40 48.52
CA LYS A 4 1.83 -12.66 47.07
C LYS A 4 3.27 -13.15 46.83
N LYS A 5 3.45 -14.44 46.50
CA LYS A 5 4.76 -15.01 46.14
C LYS A 5 5.32 -14.23 44.95
N LYS A 6 6.45 -13.54 45.12
CA LYS A 6 7.21 -12.95 44.00
C LYS A 6 7.71 -14.09 43.12
N SER A 7 7.06 -14.31 41.98
CA SER A 7 7.52 -15.28 40.99
C SER A 7 8.77 -14.73 40.31
N PHE A 8 9.95 -15.17 40.74
CA PHE A 8 11.18 -14.92 40.01
C PHE A 8 11.13 -15.71 38.70
N MET A 9 11.25 -15.02 37.56
CA MET A 9 11.38 -15.70 36.28
C MET A 9 12.62 -16.60 36.30
N THR A 10 12.51 -17.80 35.75
CA THR A 10 13.68 -18.67 35.61
C THR A 10 14.78 -17.98 34.79
N PRO A 11 16.07 -18.23 35.06
CA PRO A 11 17.17 -17.65 34.28
C PRO A 11 17.04 -17.88 32.77
N LYS A 12 16.47 -19.02 32.37
CA LYS A 12 16.16 -19.37 30.97
C LYS A 12 15.06 -18.48 30.37
N ALA A 13 13.99 -18.22 31.11
CA ALA A 13 12.90 -17.34 30.66
C ALA A 13 13.35 -15.87 30.58
N SER A 14 14.18 -15.41 31.53
CA SER A 14 14.81 -14.09 31.50
C SER A 14 15.69 -13.89 30.24
N ARG A 15 16.56 -14.87 29.94
CA ARG A 15 17.42 -14.85 28.73
C ARG A 15 16.59 -14.89 27.43
N ARG A 16 15.47 -15.62 27.40
CA ARG A 16 14.57 -15.64 26.23
C ARG A 16 13.87 -14.28 26.03
N LYS A 17 13.43 -13.64 27.10
CA LYS A 17 12.80 -12.31 27.07
C LYS A 17 13.77 -11.22 26.64
N SER A 18 15.03 -11.26 27.13
CA SER A 18 16.06 -10.30 26.72
C SER A 18 16.48 -10.48 25.26
N ARG A 19 16.58 -11.72 24.77
CA ARG A 19 16.78 -12.00 23.33
C ARG A 19 15.65 -11.46 22.46
N LYS A 20 14.39 -11.71 22.83
CA LYS A 20 13.22 -11.18 22.11
C LYS A 20 13.16 -9.65 22.12
N LYS A 21 13.57 -9.02 23.24
CA LYS A 21 13.67 -7.56 23.37
C LYS A 21 14.80 -6.97 22.53
N ARG A 22 15.97 -7.63 22.49
CA ARG A 22 17.10 -7.23 21.64
C ARG A 22 16.77 -7.38 20.15
N SER A 23 16.11 -8.47 19.75
CA SER A 23 15.68 -8.65 18.35
C SER A 23 14.61 -7.62 17.96
N SER A 24 13.67 -7.28 18.85
CA SER A 24 12.69 -6.22 18.58
C SER A 24 13.31 -4.81 18.53
N ALA A 25 14.40 -4.58 19.26
CA ALA A 25 15.09 -3.29 19.27
C ALA A 25 16.03 -3.12 18.07
N ALA A 26 16.75 -4.17 17.67
CA ALA A 26 17.62 -4.15 16.49
C ALA A 26 16.84 -4.08 15.16
N ALA A 27 15.59 -4.57 15.14
CA ALA A 27 14.73 -4.56 13.96
C ALA A 27 14.12 -3.18 13.59
N ARG A 28 14.43 -2.10 14.34
CA ARG A 28 13.83 -0.76 14.13
C ARG A 28 14.77 0.29 13.52
N ARG A 29 15.85 -0.10 12.83
CA ARG A 29 16.48 0.83 11.89
C ARG A 29 15.56 0.95 10.67
N LYS A 30 14.94 2.13 10.47
CA LYS A 30 14.24 2.45 9.22
C LYS A 30 15.27 2.33 8.10
N LYS A 31 15.15 1.30 7.27
CA LYS A 31 15.91 1.24 6.02
C LYS A 31 15.33 2.29 5.09
N GLU A 32 16.19 3.08 4.47
CA GLU A 32 15.80 3.95 3.36
C GLU A 32 15.24 3.07 2.25
N TYR A 33 14.07 3.44 1.74
CA TYR A 33 13.40 2.65 0.72
C TYR A 33 14.06 2.93 -0.63
N THR A 34 14.55 1.88 -1.25
CA THR A 34 15.07 1.91 -2.62
C THR A 34 14.14 1.15 -3.55
N TYR A 35 13.78 1.75 -4.68
CA TYR A 35 13.01 1.10 -5.72
C TYR A 35 13.94 0.66 -6.85
N ARG A 36 14.11 -0.66 -7.02
CA ARG A 36 15.02 -1.24 -8.02
C ARG A 36 16.44 -0.64 -8.00
N GLY A 37 16.93 -0.28 -6.81
CA GLY A 37 18.26 0.29 -6.61
C GLY A 37 18.32 1.82 -6.55
N PHE A 38 17.22 2.53 -6.78
CA PHE A 38 17.17 4.00 -6.77
C PHE A 38 16.45 4.56 -5.54
N ASN A 39 16.93 5.71 -5.07
CA ASN A 39 16.31 6.44 -3.98
C ASN A 39 15.07 7.22 -4.43
N LEU A 40 14.21 7.61 -3.48
CA LEU A 40 13.00 8.38 -3.80
C LEU A 40 13.32 9.76 -4.42
N GLU A 41 14.38 10.41 -3.96
CA GLU A 41 14.82 11.72 -4.48
C GLU A 41 15.31 11.58 -5.93
N GLU A 42 16.10 10.56 -6.21
CA GLU A 42 16.58 10.23 -7.56
C GLU A 42 15.39 9.93 -8.49
N LEU A 43 14.43 9.11 -8.04
CA LEU A 43 13.24 8.76 -8.82
C LEU A 43 12.35 9.96 -9.17
N ARG A 44 12.37 11.03 -8.36
CA ARG A 44 11.60 12.25 -8.63
C ARG A 44 12.24 13.13 -9.69
N VAL A 45 13.58 13.09 -9.80
CA VAL A 45 14.34 13.89 -10.76
C VAL A 45 14.47 13.17 -12.11
N MET A 46 14.36 11.84 -12.13
CA MET A 46 14.46 11.06 -13.36
C MET A 46 13.41 11.44 -14.42
N PRO A 47 13.79 11.41 -15.71
CA PRO A 47 12.85 11.62 -16.79
C PRO A 47 11.84 10.46 -16.88
N MET A 48 10.62 10.80 -17.29
CA MET A 48 9.55 9.82 -17.49
C MET A 48 9.89 8.85 -18.63
N TRP A 49 10.40 9.38 -19.73
CA TRP A 49 10.77 8.66 -20.94
C TRP A 49 12.30 8.64 -21.13
N PRO A 50 12.85 7.58 -21.74
CA PRO A 50 14.25 7.58 -22.15
C PRO A 50 14.50 8.68 -23.18
N SER A 51 15.67 9.32 -23.12
CA SER A 51 16.11 10.27 -24.13
C SER A 51 16.30 9.56 -25.47
N GLU A 52 16.05 10.28 -26.57
CA GLU A 52 16.22 9.74 -27.93
C GLU A 52 17.66 9.33 -28.23
N GLU A 53 18.61 10.00 -27.57
CA GLU A 53 20.06 9.78 -27.71
C GLU A 53 20.52 8.48 -27.03
N ASP A 54 19.93 8.11 -25.89
CA ASP A 54 20.35 6.93 -25.09
C ASP A 54 19.14 6.13 -24.58
N PRO A 55 18.62 5.17 -25.38
CA PRO A 55 17.48 4.32 -24.99
C PRO A 55 17.72 3.43 -23.76
N SER A 56 18.99 3.22 -23.40
CA SER A 56 19.41 2.40 -22.25
C SER A 56 19.47 3.19 -20.94
N ALA A 57 19.29 4.51 -20.97
CA ALA A 57 19.31 5.32 -19.77
C ALA A 57 18.20 4.89 -18.78
N PRO A 58 18.46 4.93 -17.46
CA PRO A 58 17.44 4.63 -16.47
C PRO A 58 16.34 5.70 -16.53
N SER A 59 15.12 5.27 -16.80
CA SER A 59 13.92 6.12 -16.85
C SER A 59 12.81 5.50 -16.03
N ILE A 60 11.84 6.29 -15.60
CA ILE A 60 10.75 5.77 -14.76
C ILE A 60 10.03 4.61 -15.45
N ILE A 61 9.76 4.73 -16.76
CA ILE A 61 9.07 3.68 -17.51
C ILE A 61 9.88 2.38 -17.57
N THR A 62 11.20 2.43 -17.75
CA THR A 62 12.01 1.19 -17.81
C THR A 62 12.02 0.47 -16.45
N LEU A 63 11.92 1.23 -15.36
CA LEU A 63 11.83 0.73 -13.99
C LEU A 63 10.42 0.25 -13.59
N LEU A 64 9.36 0.65 -14.29
CA LEU A 64 8.00 0.23 -13.94
C LEU A 64 7.68 -1.22 -14.39
N PRO A 65 6.68 -1.88 -13.77
CA PRO A 65 6.18 -3.17 -14.23
C PRO A 65 5.63 -3.12 -15.66
N ALA A 66 5.68 -4.25 -16.39
CA ALA A 66 5.28 -4.33 -17.79
C ALA A 66 3.84 -3.84 -18.05
N ARG A 67 2.91 -4.07 -17.12
CA ARG A 67 1.52 -3.59 -17.21
C ARG A 67 1.45 -2.06 -17.21
N ALA A 68 2.13 -1.41 -16.27
CA ALA A 68 2.19 0.04 -16.17
C ALA A 68 2.87 0.66 -17.41
N ARG A 69 3.96 0.05 -17.89
CA ARG A 69 4.62 0.44 -19.14
C ARG A 69 3.67 0.41 -20.33
N ARG A 70 2.92 -0.69 -20.50
CA ARG A 70 1.94 -0.84 -21.58
C ARG A 70 0.82 0.21 -21.47
N SER A 71 0.29 0.46 -20.28
CA SER A 71 -0.76 1.47 -20.08
C SER A 71 -0.29 2.86 -20.47
N ILE A 72 0.91 3.25 -20.06
CA ILE A 72 1.48 4.57 -20.40
C ILE A 72 1.81 4.65 -21.89
N ALA A 73 2.42 3.60 -22.47
CA ALA A 73 2.77 3.57 -23.89
C ALA A 73 1.58 3.61 -24.85
N ARG A 74 0.43 3.08 -24.44
CA ARG A 74 -0.82 3.16 -25.23
C ARG A 74 -1.54 4.49 -25.09
N GLY A 75 -1.15 5.33 -24.13
CA GLY A 75 -1.88 6.52 -23.74
C GLY A 75 -2.93 6.23 -22.67
N LEU A 76 -3.15 7.23 -21.81
CA LEU A 76 -4.18 7.19 -20.79
C LEU A 76 -5.51 7.70 -21.37
N ALA A 77 -6.63 7.23 -20.82
CA ALA A 77 -7.92 7.82 -21.18
C ALA A 77 -7.96 9.30 -20.75
N PRO A 78 -8.65 10.19 -21.48
CA PRO A 78 -8.69 11.63 -21.16
C PRO A 78 -9.17 11.94 -19.74
N GLU A 79 -10.06 11.10 -19.22
CA GLU A 79 -10.58 11.23 -17.84
C GLU A 79 -9.52 10.87 -16.79
N THR A 80 -8.62 9.95 -17.13
CA THR A 80 -7.49 9.54 -16.30
C THR A 80 -6.39 10.60 -16.33
N GLU A 81 -6.15 11.24 -17.48
CA GLU A 81 -5.25 12.39 -17.59
C GLU A 81 -5.74 13.57 -16.74
N LYS A 82 -7.04 13.89 -16.81
CA LYS A 82 -7.64 14.91 -15.92
C LYS A 82 -7.48 14.55 -14.45
N ALA A 83 -7.54 13.27 -14.09
CA ALA A 83 -7.30 12.84 -12.72
C ALA A 83 -5.82 13.04 -12.33
N LEU A 84 -4.88 12.72 -13.23
CA LEU A 84 -3.45 12.96 -13.04
C LEU A 84 -3.13 14.44 -12.82
N GLU A 85 -3.69 15.33 -13.65
CA GLU A 85 -3.55 16.78 -13.51
C GLU A 85 -4.10 17.28 -12.17
N LYS A 86 -5.26 16.78 -11.75
CA LYS A 86 -5.84 17.12 -10.44
C LYS A 86 -4.95 16.68 -9.28
N ILE A 87 -4.34 15.49 -9.37
CA ILE A 87 -3.38 14.99 -8.37
C ILE A 87 -2.14 15.90 -8.32
N ARG A 88 -1.70 16.43 -9.46
CA ARG A 88 -0.56 17.36 -9.51
C ARG A 88 -0.88 18.73 -8.94
N ALA A 89 -2.07 19.25 -9.20
CA ALA A 89 -2.48 20.59 -8.78
C ALA A 89 -2.91 20.69 -7.31
N THR A 90 -3.43 19.60 -6.73
CA THR A 90 -4.01 19.63 -5.38
C THR A 90 -3.04 19.03 -4.36
N GLU A 91 -2.70 19.79 -3.32
CA GLU A 91 -1.84 19.33 -2.21
C GLU A 91 -2.62 18.67 -1.05
N GLY A 92 -3.95 18.73 -1.08
CA GLY A 92 -4.84 18.17 -0.05
C GLY A 92 -5.48 16.82 -0.42
N ASP A 93 -6.50 16.43 0.37
CA ASP A 93 -7.26 15.19 0.18
C ASP A 93 -7.99 15.18 -1.17
N LEU A 94 -7.44 14.44 -2.13
CA LEU A 94 -8.05 14.28 -3.45
C LEU A 94 -8.91 13.02 -3.51
N ARG A 95 -10.17 13.16 -3.91
CA ARG A 95 -11.07 12.03 -4.18
C ARG A 95 -11.05 11.67 -5.67
N THR A 96 -10.87 10.38 -5.97
CA THR A 96 -10.85 9.85 -7.34
C THR A 96 -11.69 8.58 -7.47
N HIS A 97 -12.40 8.48 -8.59
CA HIS A 97 -13.06 7.25 -9.03
C HIS A 97 -12.15 6.41 -9.92
N ARG A 98 -11.02 6.97 -10.38
CA ARG A 98 -10.11 6.30 -11.31
C ARG A 98 -9.20 5.36 -10.54
N ARG A 99 -9.45 4.06 -10.73
CA ARG A 99 -8.72 2.96 -10.10
C ARG A 99 -7.61 2.39 -11.00
N ASP A 100 -7.64 2.75 -12.29
CA ASP A 100 -6.71 2.28 -13.32
C ASP A 100 -5.46 3.14 -13.48
N LEU A 101 -5.23 4.08 -12.56
CA LEU A 101 -4.04 4.93 -12.57
C LEU A 101 -2.86 4.20 -11.88
N PRO A 102 -1.70 4.05 -12.54
CA PRO A 102 -0.50 3.53 -11.89
C PRO A 102 0.10 4.57 -10.95
N ILE A 103 0.65 4.12 -9.82
CA ILE A 103 1.31 5.00 -8.85
C ILE A 103 2.70 5.37 -9.36
N LEU A 104 2.86 6.66 -9.67
CA LEU A 104 4.13 7.26 -10.06
C LEU A 104 4.91 7.74 -8.82
N PRO A 105 6.25 7.87 -8.91
CA PRO A 105 7.08 8.40 -7.82
C PRO A 105 6.63 9.80 -7.33
N GLU A 106 6.04 10.60 -8.21
CA GLU A 106 5.46 11.92 -7.89
C GLU A 106 4.32 11.86 -6.85
N PHE A 107 3.65 10.72 -6.70
CA PHE A 107 2.48 10.60 -5.82
C PHE A 107 2.85 10.27 -4.38
N VAL A 108 4.10 9.90 -4.12
CA VAL A 108 4.54 9.48 -2.79
C VAL A 108 4.42 10.65 -1.81
N GLY A 109 3.72 10.42 -0.71
CA GLY A 109 3.39 11.42 0.31
C GLY A 109 2.04 12.13 0.09
N ARG A 110 1.31 11.84 -1.00
CA ARG A 110 -0.06 12.34 -1.21
C ARG A 110 -1.09 11.40 -0.58
N THR A 111 -2.18 11.98 -0.08
CA THR A 111 -3.36 11.25 0.40
C THR A 111 -4.43 11.25 -0.69
N ILE A 112 -4.79 10.06 -1.17
CA ILE A 112 -5.79 9.89 -2.23
C ILE A 112 -6.96 9.07 -1.69
N GLY A 113 -8.17 9.64 -1.77
CA GLY A 113 -9.44 8.96 -1.54
C GLY A 113 -9.84 8.17 -2.78
N ILE A 114 -9.71 6.84 -2.73
CA ILE A 114 -10.05 5.94 -3.84
C ILE A 114 -11.48 5.41 -3.63
N HIS A 115 -12.34 5.53 -4.64
CA HIS A 115 -13.70 5.00 -4.57
C HIS A 115 -13.71 3.46 -4.62
N ASP A 116 -14.33 2.82 -3.63
CA ASP A 116 -14.47 1.36 -3.53
C ASP A 116 -15.80 0.82 -4.13
N GLY A 117 -16.71 1.72 -4.52
CA GLY A 117 -18.06 1.39 -5.00
C GLY A 117 -19.18 1.86 -4.06
N GLN A 118 -18.87 2.09 -2.79
CA GLN A 118 -19.79 2.60 -1.78
C GLN A 118 -19.29 3.91 -1.15
N SER A 119 -17.99 3.98 -0.86
CA SER A 119 -17.34 5.10 -0.17
C SER A 119 -15.94 5.37 -0.73
N PHE A 120 -15.34 6.48 -0.29
CA PHE A 120 -13.94 6.78 -0.57
C PHE A 120 -13.05 6.28 0.58
N VAL A 121 -12.08 5.45 0.24
CA VAL A 121 -11.05 4.99 1.15
C VAL A 121 -9.84 5.91 0.99
N ASN A 122 -9.51 6.67 2.04
CA ASN A 122 -8.34 7.55 2.04
C ASN A 122 -7.08 6.72 2.24
N VAL A 123 -6.18 6.75 1.26
CA VAL A 123 -4.91 6.03 1.28
C VAL A 123 -3.77 7.03 1.15
N GLU A 124 -2.89 7.05 2.15
CA GLU A 124 -1.61 7.76 2.09
C GLU A 124 -0.61 6.92 1.29
N ILE A 125 -0.08 7.48 0.20
CA ILE A 125 0.79 6.75 -0.73
C ILE A 125 2.19 6.65 -0.15
N LYS A 126 2.61 5.41 0.12
CA LYS A 126 3.95 5.07 0.60
C LYS A 126 4.89 4.76 -0.57
N PRO A 127 6.22 4.93 -0.40
CA PRO A 127 7.20 4.57 -1.42
C PRO A 127 7.11 3.10 -1.90
N GLU A 128 6.70 2.20 -1.00
CA GLU A 128 6.48 0.77 -1.26
C GLU A 128 5.40 0.50 -2.32
N MET A 129 4.55 1.48 -2.61
CA MET A 129 3.41 1.36 -3.51
C MET A 129 3.75 1.74 -4.97
N ILE A 130 4.98 2.18 -5.25
CA ILE A 130 5.40 2.59 -6.61
C ILE A 130 5.24 1.42 -7.60
N GLY A 131 4.56 1.69 -8.71
CA GLY A 131 4.32 0.71 -9.77
C GLY A 131 3.09 -0.18 -9.59
N HIS A 132 2.39 -0.08 -8.45
CA HIS A 132 1.05 -0.66 -8.26
C HIS A 132 -0.03 0.28 -8.80
N TYR A 133 -1.24 -0.23 -9.01
CA TYR A 133 -2.39 0.59 -9.37
C TYR A 133 -3.16 1.07 -8.13
N LEU A 134 -3.76 2.25 -8.19
CA LEU A 134 -4.58 2.78 -7.10
C LEU A 134 -5.69 1.80 -6.67
N GLY A 135 -6.32 1.12 -7.64
CA GLY A 135 -7.36 0.13 -7.38
C GLY A 135 -6.94 -1.05 -6.50
N GLU A 136 -5.65 -1.35 -6.37
CA GLU A 136 -5.16 -2.46 -5.53
C GLU A 136 -5.31 -2.16 -4.04
N PHE A 137 -5.31 -0.88 -3.65
CA PHE A 137 -5.33 -0.45 -2.25
C PHE A 137 -6.73 -0.25 -1.67
N ALA A 138 -7.77 -0.29 -2.52
CA ALA A 138 -9.16 -0.09 -2.10
C ALA A 138 -10.03 -1.27 -2.56
N PRO A 139 -10.13 -2.38 -1.82
CA PRO A 139 -10.91 -3.54 -2.25
C PRO A 139 -12.40 -3.18 -2.38
N THR A 140 -13.04 -3.61 -3.48
CA THR A 140 -14.46 -3.29 -3.74
C THR A 140 -15.45 -4.22 -3.04
N ARG A 141 -14.94 -5.33 -2.50
CA ARG A 141 -15.74 -6.35 -1.82
C ARG A 141 -15.21 -6.55 -0.41
N ARG A 142 -16.10 -6.80 0.53
CA ARG A 142 -15.75 -7.15 1.90
C ARG A 142 -15.27 -8.61 1.91
N SER A 143 -14.25 -8.91 2.73
CA SER A 143 -13.86 -10.28 2.98
C SER A 143 -14.99 -11.02 3.69
N VAL A 144 -15.29 -12.23 3.24
CA VAL A 144 -16.27 -13.11 3.87
C VAL A 144 -15.51 -14.07 4.76
N THR A 145 -15.78 -14.03 6.07
CA THR A 145 -15.29 -15.04 7.00
C THR A 145 -16.33 -16.15 7.06
N HIS A 146 -15.97 -17.35 6.65
CA HIS A 146 -16.83 -18.51 6.82
C HIS A 146 -16.90 -18.87 8.31
N SER A 147 -18.02 -18.55 8.95
CA SER A 147 -18.38 -19.10 10.27
C SER A 147 -19.08 -20.45 10.10
N GLY A 148 -19.32 -21.15 11.22
CA GLY A 148 -20.17 -22.34 11.21
C GLY A 148 -21.54 -22.05 10.59
N PRO A 149 -22.16 -23.04 9.93
CA PRO A 149 -23.41 -22.85 9.20
C PRO A 149 -24.49 -22.21 10.10
N GLY A 150 -25.09 -21.12 9.63
CA GLY A 150 -26.25 -20.49 10.24
C GLY A 150 -25.99 -19.49 11.37
N VAL A 151 -24.78 -19.39 11.91
CA VAL A 151 -24.49 -18.42 12.98
C VAL A 151 -24.15 -17.05 12.41
N GLY A 152 -25.07 -16.08 12.58
CA GLY A 152 -24.88 -14.67 12.23
C GLY A 152 -25.19 -14.31 10.76
N ALA A 153 -25.75 -15.24 9.99
CA ALA A 153 -26.14 -14.98 8.61
C ALA A 153 -27.50 -14.25 8.55
N THR A 154 -27.48 -12.98 8.13
CA THR A 154 -28.69 -12.16 7.91
C THR A 154 -29.18 -12.17 6.47
N ARG A 155 -28.41 -12.73 5.53
CA ARG A 155 -28.68 -12.67 4.07
C ARG A 155 -28.54 -13.99 3.29
N SER A 156 -28.24 -15.12 3.95
CA SER A 156 -28.16 -16.43 3.26
C SER A 156 -29.38 -17.32 3.57
N SER A 157 -29.64 -18.28 2.68
CA SER A 157 -30.82 -19.15 2.65
C SER A 157 -30.93 -20.18 3.78
N THR A 158 -29.96 -20.23 4.70
CA THR A 158 -29.98 -21.13 5.86
C THR A 158 -29.65 -20.33 7.12
N HIS A 159 -30.63 -19.56 7.58
CA HIS A 159 -30.63 -18.99 8.91
C HIS A 159 -30.89 -20.13 9.93
N VAL A 160 -29.93 -20.38 10.82
CA VAL A 160 -30.16 -21.26 11.98
C VAL A 160 -30.34 -20.34 13.17
N ALA A 161 -31.57 -20.24 13.68
CA ALA A 161 -31.84 -19.49 14.89
C ALA A 161 -31.06 -20.15 16.05
N LEU A 162 -30.14 -19.39 16.66
CA LEU A 162 -29.53 -19.80 17.92
C LEU A 162 -30.64 -19.80 18.98
N LYS A 163 -30.86 -20.97 19.60
CA LYS A 163 -31.79 -21.14 20.73
C LYS A 163 -31.22 -20.52 22.00
#